data_AF-A0ABC7ZZ26-F1
#
_entry.id   AF-A0ABC7ZZ26-F1
#
_cell.length_a   1.000
_cell.length_b   1.000
_cell.length_c   1.000
_cell.angle_alpha   90.00
_cell.angle_beta   90.00
_cell.angle_gamma   90.00
#
_symmetry.space_group_name_H-M   'P 1'
#
loop_
_entity.id
_entity.type
_entity.pdbx_description
1 polymer ?
#
loop_
_entity_poly.entity_id
_entity_poly.type
_entity_poly.pdbx_seq_one_letter_code
_entity_poly.pdbx_strand_id
1 'polypeptide(L)'
;MLQDAKARELAIGHGVLRGALTSHLHTTRYLKAIIAGGPRYDLNGQPCGEVTEKEKAAASEQLMWRLEQIKQQNIQRQDTGGGESDNRQRGTET
;
A
#
# COMPACT_ATOMS: atom_id res chain seq x y z
N MET A 1 -4.50 9.48 17.15
CA MET A 1 -3.47 9.70 16.09
C MET A 1 -3.02 11.16 16.06
N LEU A 2 -3.85 12.12 15.63
CA LEU A 2 -3.40 13.53 15.57
C LEU A 2 -3.11 14.15 16.95
N GLN A 3 -3.99 13.92 17.92
CA GLN A 3 -3.78 14.36 19.30
C GLN A 3 -2.55 13.69 19.94
N ASP A 4 -2.37 12.39 19.71
CA ASP A 4 -1.21 11.62 20.20
C ASP A 4 0.11 12.10 19.56
N ALA A 5 0.13 12.36 18.25
CA ALA A 5 1.29 12.93 17.57
C ALA A 5 1.66 14.32 18.12
N LYS A 6 0.65 15.15 18.42
CA LYS A 6 0.84 16.45 19.07
C LYS A 6 1.38 16.30 20.50
N ALA A 7 0.83 15.37 21.28
CA ALA A 7 1.25 15.11 22.65
C ALA A 7 2.69 14.58 22.74
N ARG A 8 3.14 13.84 21.72
CA ARG A 8 4.51 13.34 21.58
C ARG A 8 5.46 14.32 20.89
N GLU A 9 5.00 15.55 20.60
CA GLU A 9 5.76 16.60 19.93
C GLU A 9 6.41 16.14 18.61
N LEU A 10 5.75 15.24 17.88
CA LEU A 10 6.26 14.72 16.62
C LEU A 10 6.16 15.80 15.54
N ALA A 11 7.27 16.04 14.83
CA ALA A 11 7.35 16.96 13.70
C ALA A 11 6.66 16.39 12.43
N ILE A 12 5.42 15.93 12.55
CA ILE A 12 4.64 15.32 11.46
C ILE A 12 3.43 16.19 11.17
N GLY A 13 3.34 16.70 9.93
CA GLY A 13 2.19 17.45 9.47
C GLY A 13 0.93 16.58 9.31
N HIS A 14 -0.24 17.16 9.55
CA HIS A 14 -1.54 16.47 9.45
C HIS A 14 -1.74 15.77 8.09
N GLY A 15 -1.36 16.43 6.99
CA GLY A 15 -1.48 15.87 5.64
C GLY A 15 -0.61 14.63 5.42
N VAL A 16 0.62 14.65 5.94
CA VAL A 16 1.56 13.51 5.86
C VAL A 16 1.01 12.33 6.65
N LEU A 17 0.51 12.58 7.86
CA LEU A 17 -0.09 11.53 8.70
C LEU A 17 -1.31 10.89 8.02
N ARG A 18 -2.21 11.71 7.46
CA ARG A 18 -3.37 11.22 6.73
C ARG A 18 -2.96 10.41 5.50
N GLY A 19 -2.00 10.91 4.73
CA GLY A 19 -1.47 10.22 3.55
C GLY A 19 -0.88 8.85 3.90
N ALA A 20 -0.02 8.79 4.90
CA ALA A 20 0.59 7.55 5.37
C ALA A 20 -0.46 6.52 5.82
N LEU A 21 -1.48 6.96 6.58
CA LEU A 21 -2.57 6.09 7.00
C LEU A 21 -3.36 5.57 5.80
N THR A 22 -3.79 6.44 4.89
CA THR A 22 -4.50 6.03 3.66
C THR A 22 -3.69 5.01 2.88
N SER A 23 -2.40 5.26 2.65
CA SER A 23 -1.51 4.31 1.96
C SER A 23 -1.46 2.96 2.67
N HIS A 24 -1.36 2.94 4.00
CA HIS A 24 -1.36 1.72 4.80
C HIS A 24 -2.67 0.93 4.67
N LEU A 25 -3.81 1.61 4.78
CA LEU A 25 -5.14 0.99 4.71
C LEU A 25 -5.42 0.33 3.36
N HIS A 26 -4.84 0.87 2.28
CA HIS A 26 -5.00 0.26 0.95
C HIS A 26 -4.06 -0.91 0.70
N THR A 27 -3.07 -1.19 1.56
CA THR A 27 -2.13 -2.30 1.33
C THR A 27 -2.83 -3.66 1.31
N THR A 28 -2.33 -4.57 0.46
CA THR A 28 -2.78 -5.97 0.42
C THR A 28 -2.71 -6.65 1.78
N ARG A 29 -1.68 -6.32 2.58
CA ARG A 29 -1.50 -6.86 3.94
C ARG A 29 -2.65 -6.42 4.86
N TYR A 30 -2.98 -5.14 4.87
CA TYR A 30 -4.06 -4.62 5.70
C TYR A 30 -5.41 -5.22 5.29
N LEU A 31 -5.73 -5.25 3.99
CA LEU A 31 -6.99 -5.82 3.51
C LEU A 31 -7.15 -7.29 3.90
N LYS A 32 -6.08 -8.09 3.79
CA LYS A 32 -6.08 -9.49 4.27
C LYS A 32 -6.33 -9.61 5.77
N ALA A 33 -5.78 -8.70 6.58
CA ALA A 33 -6.02 -8.69 8.01
C ALA A 33 -7.49 -8.36 8.35
N ILE A 34 -8.10 -7.41 7.63
CA ILE A 34 -9.53 -7.11 7.80
C ILE A 34 -10.39 -8.31 7.41
N ILE A 35 -10.09 -9.00 6.31
CA ILE A 35 -10.83 -10.19 5.88
C ILE A 35 -10.72 -11.33 6.91
N ALA A 36 -9.54 -11.52 7.51
CA ALA A 36 -9.36 -12.48 8.60
C ALA A 36 -10.22 -12.14 9.84
N GLY A 37 -10.52 -10.85 10.04
CA GLY A 37 -11.38 -10.36 11.11
C GLY A 37 -10.66 -10.24 12.45
N GLY A 38 -11.46 -10.27 13.52
CA GLY A 38 -10.98 -10.19 14.90
C GLY A 38 -11.06 -8.79 15.51
N PRO A 39 -10.45 -8.60 16.70
CA PRO A 39 -10.48 -7.33 17.41
C PRO A 39 -9.63 -6.26 16.73
N ARG A 40 -10.12 -5.03 16.77
CA ARG A 40 -9.37 -3.83 16.40
C ARG A 40 -8.59 -3.33 17.60
N TYR A 41 -7.48 -2.65 17.37
CA TYR A 41 -6.61 -2.16 18.42
C TYR A 41 -6.45 -0.65 18.35
N ASP A 42 -6.44 -0.01 19.51
CA ASP A 42 -6.09 1.40 19.63
C ASP A 42 -4.56 1.60 19.58
N LEU A 43 -4.14 2.85 19.76
CA LEU A 43 -2.72 3.22 19.76
C LEU A 43 -1.92 2.66 20.94
N ASN A 44 -2.60 2.25 22.01
CA ASN A 44 -2.00 1.68 23.21
C ASN A 44 -2.03 0.13 23.16
N GLY A 45 -2.50 -0.45 22.05
CA GLY A 45 -2.63 -1.89 21.89
C GLY A 45 -3.83 -2.49 22.65
N GLN A 46 -4.79 -1.67 23.07
CA GLN A 46 -6.00 -2.16 23.72
C GLN A 46 -7.07 -2.49 22.68
N PRO A 47 -7.84 -3.57 22.87
CA PRO A 47 -8.93 -3.92 21.98
C PRO A 47 -10.01 -2.82 21.99
N CYS A 48 -10.34 -2.32 20.80
CA CYS A 48 -11.26 -1.20 20.59
C CYS A 48 -12.26 -1.55 19.47
N GLY A 49 -13.13 -2.51 19.79
CA GLY A 49 -14.15 -3.04 18.87
C GLY A 49 -13.64 -4.17 17.98
N GLU A 50 -14.48 -4.57 17.02
CA GLU A 50 -14.23 -5.73 16.16
C GLU A 50 -14.48 -5.38 14.68
N VAL A 51 -13.93 -6.20 13.80
CA VAL A 51 -14.21 -6.11 12.36
C VAL A 51 -15.55 -6.77 12.06
N THR A 52 -16.48 -5.99 11.51
CA THR A 52 -17.81 -6.47 11.14
C THR A 52 -17.80 -7.24 9.81
N GLU A 53 -18.79 -8.11 9.59
CA GLU A 53 -18.89 -8.88 8.33
C GLU A 53 -19.03 -7.98 7.09
N LYS A 54 -19.70 -6.84 7.21
CA LYS A 54 -19.79 -5.84 6.14
C LYS A 54 -18.42 -5.29 5.75
N GLU A 55 -17.56 -5.04 6.74
CA GLU A 55 -16.19 -4.56 6.50
C GLU A 55 -15.32 -5.64 5.86
N LYS A 56 -15.49 -6.91 6.25
CA LYS A 56 -14.80 -8.04 5.59
C LYS A 56 -15.16 -8.15 4.12
N ALA A 57 -16.47 -8.07 3.80
CA ALA A 57 -16.94 -8.13 2.43
C ALA A 57 -16.36 -6.98 1.57
N ALA A 58 -16.41 -5.75 2.09
CA ALA A 58 -15.82 -4.60 1.40
C ALA A 58 -14.30 -4.75 1.22
N ALA A 59 -13.58 -5.23 2.22
CA ALA A 59 -12.13 -5.46 2.12
C ALA A 59 -11.79 -6.55 1.09
N SER A 60 -12.62 -7.59 0.95
CA SER A 60 -12.47 -8.63 -0.07
C SER A 60 -12.61 -8.07 -1.48
N GLU A 61 -13.64 -7.25 -1.72
CA GLU A 61 -13.83 -6.58 -3.01
C GLU A 61 -12.64 -5.67 -3.35
N GLN A 62 -12.21 -4.84 -2.40
CA GLN A 62 -11.06 -3.95 -2.58
C GLN A 62 -9.76 -4.73 -2.87
N LEU A 63 -9.58 -5.88 -2.22
CA LEU A 63 -8.41 -6.74 -2.45
C LEU A 63 -8.41 -7.31 -3.87
N MET A 64 -9.56 -7.75 -4.38
CA MET A 64 -9.69 -8.24 -5.76
C MET A 64 -9.30 -7.16 -6.77
N TRP A 65 -9.88 -5.97 -6.66
CA TRP A 65 -9.54 -4.83 -7.52
C TRP A 65 -8.04 -4.53 -7.49
N ARG A 66 -7.44 -4.49 -6.29
CA ARG A 66 -6.02 -4.19 -6.14
C ARG A 66 -5.11 -5.23 -6.79
N LEU A 67 -5.41 -6.51 -6.63
CA LEU A 67 -4.62 -7.58 -7.24
C LEU A 67 -4.70 -7.54 -8.77
N GLU A 68 -5.88 -7.24 -9.30
CA GLU A 68 -6.07 -7.06 -10.74
C GLU A 68 -5.25 -5.87 -11.28
N GLN A 69 -5.24 -4.74 -10.57
CA GLN A 69 -4.40 -3.59 -10.92
C GLN A 69 -2.90 -3.92 -10.91
N ILE A 70 -2.42 -4.66 -9.89
CA ILE A 70 -1.01 -5.08 -9.81
C ILE A 70 -0.65 -5.99 -11.00
N LYS A 71 -1.55 -6.92 -11.35
CA LYS A 71 -1.37 -7.80 -12.51
C LYS A 71 -1.23 -6.99 -13.80
N GLN A 72 -2.13 -6.03 -14.04
CA GLN A 72 -2.09 -5.16 -15.22
C GLN A 72 -0.81 -4.32 -15.29
N GLN A 73 -0.33 -3.79 -14.16
CA GLN A 73 0.94 -3.05 -14.12
C GLN A 73 2.15 -3.93 -14.45
N ASN A 74 2.16 -5.17 -13.96
CA ASN A 74 3.25 -6.09 -14.22
C ASN A 74 3.33 -6.51 -15.70
N ILE A 75 2.18 -6.68 -16.36
CA ILE A 75 2.12 -7.00 -17.80
C ILE A 75 2.71 -5.84 -18.63
N GLN A 76 2.29 -4.59 -18.37
CA GLN A 76 2.80 -3.41 -19.08
C GLN A 76 4.31 -3.18 -18.91
N ARG A 77 4.85 -3.54 -17.74
CA ARG A 77 6.30 -3.44 -17.46
C ARG A 77 7.14 -4.49 -18.19
N GLN A 78 6.55 -5.62 -18.56
CA GLN A 78 7.26 -6.69 -19.29
C GLN A 78 7.32 -6.41 -20.79
N ASP A 79 6.28 -5.81 -21.38
CA ASP A 79 6.26 -5.46 -22.81
C ASP A 79 7.22 -4.31 -23.18
N THR A 80 7.52 -3.41 -22.25
CA THR A 80 8.39 -2.25 -22.48
C THR A 80 9.90 -2.55 -22.37
N GLY A 81 10.28 -3.77 -21.98
CA GLY A 81 11.68 -4.19 -21.81
C GLY A 81 12.33 -4.91 -23.00
N GLY A 82 11.64 -5.02 -24.14
CA GLY A 82 12.07 -5.82 -25.31
C GLY A 82 12.81 -5.08 -26.43
N GLY A 83 13.14 -3.79 -26.27
CA GLY A 83 13.77 -2.97 -27.32
C GLY A 83 15.30 -2.94 -27.26
N GLU A 84 15.93 -3.82 -28.04
CA GLU A 84 17.23 -3.69 -28.72
C GLU A 84 18.45 -3.18 -27.93
N SER A 85 19.20 -4.12 -27.35
CA SER A 85 20.66 -4.01 -27.17
C SER A 85 21.38 -4.58 -28.40
N ASP A 86 21.63 -3.77 -29.42
CA ASP A 86 22.77 -3.98 -30.34
C ASP A 86 23.10 -2.70 -31.13
N ASN A 87 24.15 -1.97 -30.73
CA ASN A 87 24.98 -1.26 -31.71
C ASN A 87 26.41 -1.10 -31.21
N ARG A 88 27.20 -2.11 -31.54
CA ARG A 88 28.66 -2.13 -31.57
C ARG A 88 29.15 -1.23 -32.72
N GLN A 89 29.81 -0.10 -32.45
CA GLN A 89 30.63 0.63 -33.44
C GLN A 89 31.67 1.51 -32.69
N ARG A 90 32.92 1.06 -32.56
CA ARG A 90 34.16 1.46 -33.28
C ARG A 90 34.63 2.92 -33.12
N GLY A 91 35.93 3.05 -32.81
CA GLY A 91 36.82 4.18 -33.16
C GLY A 91 36.60 5.43 -32.29
N THR A 92 37.61 6.08 -31.72
CA THR A 92 38.81 6.66 -32.34
C THR A 92 39.98 6.59 -31.34
N GLU A 93 41.13 5.98 -31.64
CA GLU A 93 42.24 6.53 -32.44
C GLU A 93 42.79 7.87 -31.93
N THR A 94 44.01 7.75 -31.38
CA THR A 94 45.15 8.69 -31.26
C THR A 94 44.97 10.05 -30.59
#